data_AF-A0A543G9B5-F1
#
_entry.id   AF-A0A543G9B5-F1
#
_cell.length_a   1.000
_cell.length_b   1.000
_cell.length_c   1.000
_cell.angle_alpha   90.00
_cell.angle_beta   90.00
_cell.angle_gamma   90.00
#
_symmetry.space_group_name_H-M   'P 1'
#
loop_
_entity.id
_entity.type
_entity.pdbx_description
1 polymer ?
#
loop_
_entity_poly.entity_id
_entity_poly.type
_entity_poly.pdbx_seq_one_letter_code
_entity_poly.pdbx_strand_id
1 'polypeptide(L)' 'MNIADALPVLTRQDRCDRCRATAQVRAVLPAGNDLLFCEHHARKHAPRLREIGALLSPEP' A
#
# COMPACT_ATOMS: atom_id res chain seq x y z
N MET A 1 10.03 16.74 -1.86
CA MET A 1 10.09 15.33 -2.28
C MET A 1 9.14 14.53 -1.42
N ASN A 2 8.12 13.91 -2.02
CA ASN A 2 7.14 13.11 -1.29
C ASN A 2 7.74 11.74 -1.01
N ILE A 3 7.85 11.35 0.26
CA ILE A 3 8.56 10.15 0.73
C ILE A 3 7.96 8.85 0.14
N ALA A 4 6.73 8.91 -0.36
CA ALA A 4 6.03 7.81 -1.01
C ALA A 4 6.47 7.54 -2.47
N ASP A 5 7.15 8.49 -3.13
CA ASP A 5 7.60 8.37 -4.53
C ASP A 5 8.96 7.67 -4.66
N ALA A 6 9.76 7.67 -3.59
CA ALA A 6 11.09 7.03 -3.56
C ALA A 6 11.05 5.52 -3.27
N LEU A 7 9.86 4.93 -3.13
CA LEU A 7 9.70 3.52 -2.81
C LEU A 7 9.83 2.67 -4.08
N PRO A 8 10.44 1.47 -3.98
CA PRO A 8 10.58 0.58 -5.12
C PRO A 8 9.22 0.25 -5.72
N VAL A 9 9.14 0.36 -7.05
CA VAL A 9 7.93 0.07 -7.84
C VAL A 9 7.47 -1.35 -7.54
N LEU A 10 6.17 -1.51 -7.33
CA LEU A 10 5.57 -2.83 -7.13
C LEU A 10 5.73 -3.69 -8.38
N THR A 11 6.25 -4.89 -8.18
CA THR A 11 6.45 -5.90 -9.21
C THR A 11 5.37 -6.97 -9.10
N ARG A 12 5.31 -7.86 -10.10
CA ARG A 12 4.38 -9.01 -10.07
C ARG A 12 4.69 -10.02 -8.95
N GLN A 13 5.87 -9.93 -8.34
CA GLN A 13 6.29 -10.78 -7.23
C GLN A 13 5.72 -10.26 -5.90
N ASP A 14 5.41 -8.98 -5.81
CA ASP A 14 4.78 -8.37 -4.65
C ASP A 14 3.37 -8.93 -4.47
N ARG A 15 3.10 -9.45 -3.28
CA ARG A 15 1.85 -10.11 -2.94
C ARG A 15 1.09 -9.31 -1.90
N CYS A 16 -0.22 -9.22 -2.09
CA CYS A 16 -1.10 -8.65 -1.09
C CYS A 16 -1.00 -9.43 0.21
N ASP A 17 -0.72 -8.73 1.32
CA ASP A 17 -0.63 -9.33 2.66
C ASP A 17 -1.93 -10.01 3.09
N ARG A 18 -3.06 -9.65 2.49
CA ARG A 18 -4.38 -10.22 2.83
C ARG A 18 -4.77 -11.46 2.04
N CYS A 19 -4.58 -11.47 0.72
CA CYS A 19 -5.07 -12.55 -0.15
C CYS A 19 -4.02 -13.17 -1.07
N ARG A 20 -2.77 -12.71 -0.99
CA ARG A 20 -1.65 -13.17 -1.83
C ARG A 20 -1.84 -12.98 -3.35
N ALA A 21 -2.83 -12.20 -3.78
CA ALA A 21 -2.91 -11.71 -5.16
C ALA A 21 -1.76 -10.73 -5.44
N THR A 22 -1.53 -10.36 -6.70
CA THR A 22 -0.54 -9.33 -7.06
C THR A 22 -0.87 -8.01 -6.34
N ALA A 23 0.12 -7.45 -5.64
CA ALA A 23 0.00 -6.15 -5.02
C ALA A 23 0.05 -5.05 -6.09
N GLN A 24 -0.79 -4.03 -5.90
CA GLN A 24 -0.88 -2.87 -6.79
C GLN A 24 -0.77 -1.56 -6.01
N VAL A 25 -0.94 -1.59 -4.68
CA VAL A 25 -0.86 -0.42 -3.80
C VAL A 25 0.00 -0.76 -2.60
N ARG A 26 0.95 0.11 -2.28
CA ARG A 26 1.76 0.08 -1.06
C ARG A 26 1.20 1.09 -0.06
N ALA A 27 0.99 0.66 1.17
CA ALA A 27 0.58 1.50 2.28
C ALA A 27 1.75 1.66 3.25
N VAL A 28 2.33 2.85 3.31
CA VAL A 28 3.41 3.20 4.25
C VAL A 28 2.77 3.68 5.53
N LEU A 29 2.97 2.95 6.62
CA LEU A 29 2.47 3.32 7.93
C LEU A 29 3.41 4.35 8.59
N PRO A 30 2.88 5.24 9.44
CA PRO A 30 3.69 6.22 10.14
C PRO A 30 4.73 5.59 11.10
N ALA A 31 4.54 4.32 11.47
CA ALA A 31 5.48 3.56 12.29
C ALA A 31 6.73 3.08 11.51
N GLY A 32 6.82 3.35 10.21
CA GLY A 32 7.99 3.01 9.38
C GLY A 32 7.94 1.64 8.71
N ASN A 33 6.85 0.89 8.89
CA ASN A 33 6.57 -0.33 8.15
C ASN A 33 5.64 -0.07 6.97
N ASP A 34 5.66 -0.96 5.99
CA ASP A 34 4.75 -0.93 4.85
C ASP A 34 3.92 -2.21 4.73
N LEU A 35 2.74 -2.07 4.15
CA LEU A 35 1.82 -3.15 3.84
C LEU A 35 1.51 -3.12 2.34
N LEU A 36 1.43 -4.30 1.73
CA LEU A 36 1.15 -4.47 0.32
C LEU A 36 -0.29 -4.92 0.12
N PHE A 37 -1.01 -4.23 -0.75
CA PHE A 37 -2.40 -4.51 -1.05
C PHE A 37 -2.62 -4.71 -2.54
N CYS A 38 -3.48 -5.67 -2.89
CA CYS A 38 -4.08 -5.69 -4.22
C CYS A 38 -5.09 -4.55 -4.32
N GLU A 39 -5.40 -4.11 -5.54
CA GLU A 39 -6.36 -3.03 -5.80
C GLU A 39 -7.68 -3.17 -5.00
N HIS A 40 -8.26 -4.37 -4.96
CA HIS A 40 -9.46 -4.65 -4.15
C HIS A 40 -9.27 -4.29 -2.67
N HIS A 41 -8.26 -4.89 -2.03
CA HIS A 41 -8.06 -4.69 -0.59
C HIS A 41 -7.56 -3.28 -0.27
N ALA A 42 -6.82 -2.67 -1.19
CA ALA A 42 -6.39 -1.29 -1.05
C ALA A 42 -7.59 -0.36 -0.94
N ARG A 43 -8.59 -0.47 -1.84
CA ARG A 43 -9.84 0.32 -1.77
C ARG A 43 -10.65 0.05 -0.51
N LYS A 44 -10.75 -1.23 -0.11
CA LYS A 44 -11.49 -1.64 1.08
C LYS A 44 -10.86 -1.10 2.37
N HIS A 45 -9.53 -1.04 2.43
CA HIS A 45 -8.79 -0.63 3.62
C HIS A 45 -8.32 0.84 3.58
N ALA A 46 -8.38 1.50 2.42
CA ALA A 46 -8.03 2.90 2.23
C ALA A 46 -8.58 3.85 3.29
N PRO A 47 -9.88 3.83 3.66
CA PRO A 47 -10.39 4.77 4.66
C PRO A 47 -9.66 4.59 5.99
N ARG A 48 -9.54 3.35 6.48
CA ARG A 48 -8.89 3.07 7.76
C ARG A 48 -7.38 3.33 7.73
N LEU A 49 -6.73 3.05 6.60
CA LEU A 49 -5.31 3.35 6.40
C LEU A 49 -5.07 4.87 6.45
N ARG A 50 -5.94 5.67 5.83
CA ARG A 50 -5.86 7.13 5.88
C ARG A 50 -6.14 7.68 7.29
N GLU A 51 -7.10 7.11 8.02
CA GLU A 51 -7.39 7.50 9.40
C GLU A 51 -6.19 7.33 10.34
N ILE A 52 -5.39 6.29 10.15
CA ILE A 52 -4.17 6.06 10.93
C ILE A 52 -2.93 6.77 10.35
N GLY A 53 -3.10 7.64 9.35
CA GLY A 53 -2.02 8.41 8.74
C GLY A 53 -1.11 7.63 7.79
N ALA A 54 -1.60 6.53 7.21
CA ALA A 54 -0.85 5.78 6.21
C ALA A 54 -0.83 6.52 4.87
N LEU A 55 0.30 6.48 4.18
CA LEU A 55 0.46 6.99 2.82
C LEU A 55 0.27 5.84 1.83
N LEU A 56 -0.65 6.02 0.88
CA LEU A 56 -0.96 5.02 -0.15
C LEU A 56 -0.30 5.42 -1.47
N SER A 57 0.41 4.50 -2.12
CA SER A 57 1.06 4.73 -3.41
C SER A 57 1.00 3.48 -4.30
N PRO A 58 0.49 3.60 -5.54
CA PRO A 58 -0.39 4.66 -6.02
C PRO A 58 -1.70 4.74 -5.21
N GLU A 59 -2.46 5.82 -5.34
CA GLU A 59 -3.79 5.89 -4.72
C GLU A 59 -4.72 4.80 -5.29
N PRO A 60 -5.47 4.07 -4.43
CA PRO A 60 -6.28 2.93 -4.83
C PRO A 60 -7.54 3.29 -5.63
#